data_AF-A0A821TB01-F1
#
_entry.id   AF-A0A821TB01-F1
#
_cell.length_a   1.000
_cell.length_b   1.000
_cell.length_c   1.000
_cell.angle_alpha   90.00
_cell.angle_beta   90.00
_cell.angle_gamma   90.00
#
_symmetry.space_group_name_H-M   'P 1'
#
loop_
_entity.id
_entity.type
_entity.pdbx_description
1 polymer ?
#
loop_
_entity_poly.entity_id
_entity_poly.type
_entity_poly.pdbx_seq_one_letter_code
_entity_poly.pdbx_strand_id
1 'polypeptide(L)' 'SQEPILFDLTIAENIAYGLEDVSMTDIIDAAKKANIHQFIKQLPDGYETKVGIKGSFLSGGEKQRIAIARVL' A
#
# COMPACT_ATOMS: atom_id res chain seq x y z
N SER A 1 2.18 -6.03 -19.11
CA SER A 1 1.76 -5.82 -17.71
C SER A 1 1.49 -4.34 -17.53
N GLN A 2 0.25 -3.93 -17.23
CA GLN A 2 -0.01 -2.53 -16.87
C GLN A 2 0.51 -2.30 -15.44
N GLU A 3 1.32 -1.26 -15.20
CA GLU A 3 1.71 -0.91 -13.83
C GLU A 3 0.52 -0.30 -13.09
N PRO A 4 0.17 -0.80 -11.89
CA PRO A 4 -0.89 -0.19 -11.12
C PRO A 4 -0.48 1.21 -10.66
N ILE A 5 -1.43 2.14 -10.76
CA ILE A 5 -1.24 3.52 -10.33
C ILE A 5 -1.57 3.61 -8.84
N LEU A 6 -0.61 4.10 -8.07
CA LEU A 6 -0.82 4.54 -6.70
C LEU A 6 -1.10 6.05 -6.68
N PHE A 7 -1.90 6.48 -5.72
CA PHE A 7 -2.17 7.90 -5.49
C PHE A 7 -1.07 8.49 -4.63
N ASP A 8 -0.86 9.81 -4.73
CA ASP A 8 0.11 10.55 -3.92
C ASP A 8 -0.38 10.71 -2.47
N LEU A 9 -0.46 9.58 -1.79
CA LEU A 9 -1.02 9.34 -0.46
C LEU A 9 -0.06 8.41 0.32
N THR A 10 -0.36 8.12 1.59
CA THR A 10 0.39 7.12 2.36
C THR A 10 0.12 5.71 1.83
N ILE A 11 0.89 4.74 2.29
CA ILE A 11 0.63 3.33 1.98
C ILE A 11 -0.73 2.90 2.56
N ALA A 12 -1.05 3.28 3.80
CA ALA A 12 -2.36 3.00 4.41
C ALA A 12 -3.51 3.56 3.57
N GLU A 13 -3.43 4.85 3.20
CA GLU A 13 -4.43 5.52 2.39
C GLU A 13 -4.58 4.87 1.01
N ASN A 14 -3.48 4.39 0.41
CA ASN A 14 -3.52 3.67 -0.86
C ASN A 14 -4.18 2.29 -0.74
N ILE A 15 -4.04 1.60 0.39
CA ILE A 15 -4.67 0.29 0.63
C ILE A 15 -6.17 0.48 0.91
N ALA A 16 -6.54 1.46 1.73
CA ALA A 16 -7.94 1.74 2.06
C ALA A 16 -8.68 2.58 0.98
N TYR A 17 -8.03 2.88 -0.14
CA TYR A 17 -8.56 3.80 -1.13
C TYR A 17 -9.92 3.36 -1.69
N GLY A 18 -10.94 4.20 -1.52
CA GLY A 18 -12.30 3.94 -1.98
C GLY A 18 -13.18 3.16 -0.98
N LEU A 19 -12.68 2.90 0.22
CA LEU A 19 -13.42 2.31 1.33
C LEU A 19 -13.58 3.32 2.47
N GLU A 20 -14.68 3.22 3.21
CA GLU A 20 -14.97 4.04 4.39
C GLU A 20 -14.70 3.24 5.67
N ASP A 21 -14.30 3.92 6.75
CA ASP A 21 -14.12 3.35 8.10
C ASP A 21 -13.22 2.10 8.19
N VAL A 22 -12.21 1.97 7.31
CA VAL A 22 -11.26 0.84 7.35
C VAL A 22 -10.32 0.98 8.54
N SER A 23 -10.28 -0.04 9.40
CA SER A 23 -9.38 -0.04 10.54
C SER A 23 -7.92 -0.32 10.13
N MET A 24 -6.96 0.16 10.93
CA MET A 24 -5.55 -0.19 10.71
C MET A 24 -5.29 -1.70 10.78
N THR A 25 -6.07 -2.44 11.55
CA THR A 25 -5.97 -3.91 11.63
C THR A 25 -6.31 -4.53 10.27
N ASP A 26 -7.38 -4.08 9.62
CA ASP A 26 -7.80 -4.58 8.30
C ASP A 26 -6.75 -4.25 7.23
N ILE A 27 -6.20 -3.02 7.26
CA ILE A 27 -5.10 -2.60 6.36
C ILE A 27 -3.88 -3.49 6.55
N ILE A 28 -3.52 -3.79 7.80
CA ILE A 28 -2.38 -4.66 8.11
C ILE A 28 -2.62 -6.08 7.59
N ASP A 29 -3.82 -6.61 7.76
CA ASP A 29 -4.16 -7.95 7.32
C ASP A 29 -4.22 -8.07 5.79
N ALA A 30 -4.77 -7.07 5.09
CA ALA A 30 -4.71 -6.98 3.64
C ALA A 30 -3.24 -6.93 3.13
N ALA A 31 -2.40 -6.12 3.78
CA ALA A 31 -0.98 -6.03 3.46
C ALA A 31 -0.19 -7.33 3.73
N LYS A 32 -0.58 -8.11 4.75
CA LYS A 32 -0.01 -9.45 5.00
C LYS A 32 -0.43 -10.43 3.91
N LYS A 33 -1.72 -10.46 3.54
CA LYS A 33 -2.24 -11.31 2.46
C LYS A 33 -1.58 -10.97 1.11
N ALA A 34 -1.29 -9.70 0.86
CA ALA A 34 -0.57 -9.24 -0.33
C ALA A 34 0.96 -9.39 -0.26
N ASN A 35 1.51 -9.97 0.83
CA ASN A 35 2.94 -10.17 1.05
C ASN A 35 3.79 -8.89 0.97
N ILE A 36 3.29 -7.77 1.49
CA ILE A 36 3.99 -6.47 1.52
C ILE A 36 4.23 -5.95 2.94
N HIS A 37 3.54 -6.49 3.94
CA HIS A 37 3.65 -6.05 5.34
C HIS A 37 5.09 -5.95 5.88
N GLN A 38 5.94 -6.96 5.61
CA GLN A 38 7.32 -6.95 6.12
C GLN A 38 8.17 -5.84 5.50
N PHE A 39 7.96 -5.52 4.23
CA PHE A 39 8.59 -4.38 3.57
C PHE A 39 8.13 -3.07 4.21
N ILE A 40 6.82 -2.90 4.39
CA ILE A 40 6.25 -1.68 5.00
C ILE A 40 6.86 -1.46 6.39
N LYS A 41 6.99 -2.50 7.21
CA LYS A 41 7.61 -2.41 8.54
C LYS A 41 9.07 -1.99 8.57
N GLN A 42 9.79 -2.10 7.45
CA GLN A 42 11.20 -1.70 7.34
C GLN A 42 11.35 -0.23 6.95
N LEU A 43 10.26 0.42 6.50
CA LEU A 43 10.26 1.84 6.17
C LEU A 43 10.25 2.67 7.47
N PRO A 44 10.96 3.81 7.53
CA PRO A 44 11.00 4.66 8.72
C PRO A 44 9.61 5.06 9.24
N ASP A 45 8.68 5.35 8.33
CA ASP A 45 7.32 5.79 8.66
C ASP A 45 6.29 4.67 8.53
N GLY A 46 6.72 3.44 8.22
CA GLY A 46 5.83 2.30 8.11
C GLY A 46 4.68 2.55 7.12
N TYR A 47 3.45 2.37 7.60
CA TYR A 47 2.22 2.57 6.82
C TYR A 47 1.94 4.04 6.48
N GLU A 48 2.52 4.98 7.24
CA GLU A 48 2.41 6.42 6.99
C GLU A 48 3.40 6.91 5.93
N THR A 49 4.26 6.02 5.42
CA THR A 49 5.18 6.36 4.32
C THR A 49 4.40 6.86 3.10
N LYS A 50 4.71 8.07 2.63
CA LYS A 50 4.18 8.61 1.38
C LYS A 50 4.81 7.88 0.19
N VAL A 51 3.99 7.37 -0.73
CA VAL A 51 4.48 6.60 -1.89
C VAL A 51 5.10 7.50 -2.97
N GLY A 52 4.82 8.81 -2.92
CA GLY A 52 5.22 9.81 -3.91
C GLY A 52 4.36 9.77 -5.17
N ILE A 53 4.64 10.66 -6.12
CA ILE A 53 3.89 10.79 -7.36
C ILE A 53 3.88 9.45 -8.10
N LYS A 54 2.69 8.84 -8.22
CA LYS A 54 2.48 7.52 -8.85
C LYS A 54 3.32 6.39 -8.24
N GLY A 55 3.67 6.49 -6.95
CA GLY A 55 4.48 5.47 -6.28
C GLY A 55 5.95 5.48 -6.72
N SER A 56 6.51 6.64 -7.08
CA SER A 56 7.86 6.76 -7.64
C SER A 56 8.98 6.16 -6.78
N PHE A 57 8.76 6.02 -5.47
CA PHE A 57 9.74 5.45 -4.54
C PHE A 57 9.64 3.93 -4.38
N LEU A 58 8.70 3.29 -5.09
CA LEU A 58 8.43 1.87 -4.98
C LEU A 58 8.80 1.13 -6.26
N SER A 59 9.34 -0.08 -6.09
CA SER A 59 9.55 -1.00 -7.21
C SER A 59 8.20 -1.40 -7.83
N GLY A 60 8.19 -1.81 -9.11
CA GLY A 60 6.96 -2.25 -9.77
C GLY A 60 6.25 -3.39 -9.04
N GLY A 61 7.02 -4.30 -8.42
CA GLY A 61 6.47 -5.39 -7.59
C GLY A 61 5.85 -4.90 -6.29
N GLU A 62 6.41 -3.87 -5.64
CA GLU A 62 5.81 -3.25 -4.45
C GLU A 62 4.50 -2.54 -4.80
N LYS A 63 4.48 -1.77 -5.91
CA LYS A 63 3.24 -1.14 -6.40
C LYS A 63 2.16 -2.18 -6.66
N GLN A 64 2.52 -3.30 -7.29
CA GLN A 64 1.58 -4.41 -7.52
C GLN A 64 1.03 -4.97 -6.21
N ARG A 65 1.87 -5.22 -5.21
CA ARG A 65 1.40 -5.75 -3.92
C ARG A 65 0.52 -4.76 -3.16
N ILE A 66 0.81 -3.46 -3.20
CA ILE A 66 -0.09 -2.45 -2.61
C ILE A 66 -1.44 -2.41 -3.34
N ALA A 67 -1.44 -2.52 -4.67
CA ALA A 67 -2.67 -2.58 -5.45
C ALA A 67 -3.47 -3.87 -5.19
N ILE A 68 -2.79 -5.00 -4.94
CA ILE A 68 -3.43 -6.24 -4.51
C ILE A 68 -4.03 -6.07 -3.12
N ALA A 69 -3.31 -5.46 -2.18
CA ALA A 69 -3.83 -5.19 -0.84
C ALA A 69 -5.10 -4.32 -0.87
N ARG A 70 -5.24 -3.39 -1.84
CA ARG A 70 -6.45 -2.56 -2.02
C ARG A 70 -7.72 -3.36 -2.36
N VAL A 71 -7.58 -4.55 -2.93
CA VAL A 71 -8.71 -5.39 -3.37
C VAL A 71 -8.97 -6.59 -2.46
N LEU A 72 -8.32 -6.65 -1.28
CA LEU A 72 -8.37 -7.77 -0.32
C LEU A 72 -9.04 -7.37 0.99
#